data_AF-A0A1U7DRG7-F1
#
_entry.id   AF-A0A1U7DRG7-F1
#
_cell.length_a   1.000
_cell.length_b   1.000
_cell.length_c   1.000
_cell.angle_alpha   90.00
_cell.angle_beta   90.00
_cell.angle_gamma   90.00
#
_symmetry.space_group_name_H-M   'P 1'
#
loop_
_entity.id
_entity.type
_entity.pdbx_description
1 polymer ?
#
loop_
_entity_poly.entity_id
_entity_poly.type
_entity_poly.pdbx_seq_one_letter_code
_entity_poly.pdbx_strand_id
1 'polypeptide(L)'
;MSSISSILDKHTKHYALWDFLIFFLITTLSILNGNTTVFYIIFFFWWHELIRIIIDRFCYKMNKNATLGNHKKTGIFSSFIQMGVYFIFIVVFFAFMTNWKNQDLIQTNMKILFFKNWFFNANLVFVAVERTLLHYTQQPLKVFFGNFTPNMLILHVSIILGIILMLFVVRNFPEIFTPNNLWGSVIIVSPFLLIRALILRFKLKT
;
A
#
# COMPACT_ATOMS: atom_id res chain seq x y z
N MET A 1 18.78 9.05 -28.94
CA MET A 1 17.59 8.56 -28.21
C MET A 1 17.86 7.44 -27.19
N SER A 2 19.08 6.87 -27.10
CA SER A 2 19.42 5.77 -26.16
C SER A 2 19.97 6.21 -24.78
N SER A 3 20.50 7.44 -24.65
CA SER A 3 21.10 7.95 -23.40
C SER A 3 20.06 8.47 -22.39
N ILE A 4 19.00 9.10 -22.88
CA ILE A 4 17.93 9.64 -22.00
C ILE A 4 17.10 8.50 -21.40
N SER A 5 16.84 7.44 -22.16
CA SER A 5 16.13 6.25 -21.67
C SER A 5 16.91 5.53 -20.58
N SER A 6 18.24 5.39 -20.73
CA SER A 6 19.08 4.71 -19.72
C SER A 6 19.20 5.51 -18.41
N ILE A 7 19.22 6.85 -18.50
CA ILE A 7 19.18 7.74 -17.33
C ILE A 7 17.81 7.66 -16.64
N LEU A 8 16.71 7.69 -17.41
CA LEU A 8 15.35 7.52 -16.88
C LEU A 8 15.19 6.17 -16.16
N ASP A 9 15.68 5.08 -16.76
CA ASP A 9 15.58 3.74 -16.17
C ASP A 9 16.41 3.64 -14.88
N LYS A 10 17.58 4.29 -14.81
CA LYS A 10 18.39 4.34 -13.59
C LYS A 10 17.68 5.11 -12.45
N HIS A 11 17.04 6.24 -12.76
CA HIS A 11 16.28 7.01 -11.77
C HIS A 11 15.02 6.28 -11.30
N THR A 12 14.30 5.60 -12.20
CA THR A 12 13.11 4.82 -11.81
C THR A 12 13.46 3.61 -10.93
N LYS A 13 14.62 2.98 -11.14
CA LYS A 13 15.15 1.91 -10.27
C LYS A 13 15.51 2.41 -8.87
N HIS A 14 16.17 3.57 -8.76
CA HIS A 14 16.43 4.21 -7.48
C HIS A 14 15.14 4.56 -6.74
N TYR A 15 14.17 5.13 -7.44
CA TYR A 15 12.88 5.46 -6.84
C TYR A 15 12.13 4.22 -6.32
N ALA A 16 12.12 3.12 -7.08
CA ALA A 16 11.51 1.88 -6.62
C ALA A 16 12.14 1.33 -5.33
N LEU A 17 13.46 1.53 -5.17
CA LEU A 17 14.21 1.12 -3.98
C LEU A 17 13.89 2.01 -2.77
N TRP A 18 13.79 3.33 -2.99
CA TRP A 18 13.34 4.29 -1.97
C TRP A 18 11.90 4.02 -1.51
N ASP A 19 10.98 3.80 -2.44
CA ASP A 19 9.58 3.43 -2.15
C ASP A 19 9.49 2.15 -1.31
N PHE A 20 10.35 1.17 -1.59
CA PHE A 20 10.46 -0.05 -0.77
C PHE A 20 11.05 0.22 0.62
N LEU A 21 12.13 0.99 0.72
CA LEU A 21 12.78 1.30 2.00
C LEU A 21 11.85 2.09 2.92
N ILE A 22 11.18 3.10 2.37
CA ILE A 22 10.17 3.90 3.06
C ILE A 22 9.05 2.98 3.56
N PHE A 23 8.56 2.11 2.69
CA PHE A 23 7.53 1.17 3.07
C PHE A 23 7.97 0.22 4.18
N PHE A 24 9.17 -0.36 4.07
CA PHE A 24 9.76 -1.21 5.08
C PHE A 24 9.84 -0.48 6.41
N LEU A 25 10.38 0.75 6.41
CA LEU A 25 10.54 1.58 7.60
C LEU A 25 9.19 1.92 8.25
N ILE A 26 8.20 2.33 7.47
CA ILE A 26 6.83 2.62 7.95
C ILE A 26 6.20 1.37 8.58
N THR A 27 6.37 0.22 7.94
CA THR A 27 5.76 -1.02 8.42
C THR A 27 6.47 -1.53 9.68
N THR A 28 7.79 -1.42 9.75
CA THR A 28 8.59 -1.74 10.95
C THR A 28 8.26 -0.81 12.12
N LEU A 29 8.18 0.50 11.88
CA LEU A 29 7.79 1.46 12.92
C LEU A 29 6.34 1.21 13.41
N SER A 30 5.46 0.75 12.53
CA SER A 30 4.11 0.34 12.92
C SER A 30 4.11 -0.84 13.88
N ILE A 31 4.94 -1.85 13.60
CA ILE A 31 5.09 -3.03 14.46
C ILE A 31 5.58 -2.63 15.85
N LEU A 32 6.61 -1.79 15.92
CA LEU A 32 7.19 -1.34 17.19
C LEU A 32 6.18 -0.61 18.08
N ASN A 33 5.15 -0.02 17.49
CA ASN A 33 4.11 0.72 18.21
C ASN A 33 2.93 -0.16 18.66
N GLY A 34 3.00 -1.50 18.49
CA GLY A 34 2.07 -2.46 19.10
C GLY A 34 0.61 -2.36 18.64
N ASN A 35 0.35 -1.77 17.47
CA ASN A 35 -1.01 -1.56 16.96
C ASN A 35 -1.19 -2.13 15.53
N THR A 36 -0.31 -3.02 15.12
CA THR A 36 -0.32 -3.63 13.78
C THR A 36 -1.28 -4.79 13.70
N THR A 37 -2.38 -4.58 12.99
CA THR A 37 -3.33 -5.63 12.61
C THR A 37 -3.23 -5.91 11.11
N VAL A 38 -3.75 -7.07 10.66
CA VAL A 38 -3.89 -7.35 9.21
C VAL A 38 -4.70 -6.23 8.53
N PHE A 39 -5.74 -5.72 9.21
CA PHE A 39 -6.52 -4.57 8.77
C PHE A 39 -5.66 -3.32 8.59
N TYR A 40 -4.80 -2.97 9.56
CA TYR A 40 -3.90 -1.82 9.46
C TYR A 40 -3.10 -1.84 8.15
N ILE A 41 -2.46 -2.97 7.84
CA ILE A 41 -1.54 -3.09 6.70
C ILE A 41 -2.31 -2.97 5.39
N ILE A 42 -3.40 -3.71 5.25
CA ILE A 42 -4.19 -3.74 4.02
C ILE A 42 -4.88 -2.39 3.81
N PHE A 43 -5.39 -1.78 4.87
CA PHE A 43 -6.00 -0.46 4.82
C PHE A 43 -4.98 0.64 4.49
N PHE A 44 -3.76 0.53 5.01
CA PHE A 44 -2.64 1.39 4.63
C PHE A 44 -2.30 1.25 3.14
N PHE A 45 -2.25 0.02 2.60
CA PHE A 45 -1.96 -0.21 1.18
C PHE A 45 -3.03 0.40 0.29
N TRP A 46 -4.30 0.24 0.70
CA TRP A 46 -5.44 0.81 0.01
C TRP A 46 -5.33 2.34 -0.04
N TRP A 47 -5.09 2.99 1.10
CA TRP A 47 -4.90 4.44 1.16
C TRP A 47 -3.67 4.92 0.38
N HIS A 48 -2.55 4.19 0.47
CA HIS A 48 -1.34 4.49 -0.27
C HIS A 48 -1.60 4.54 -1.79
N GLU A 49 -2.31 3.53 -2.32
CA GLU A 49 -2.65 3.53 -3.74
C GLU A 49 -3.70 4.60 -4.09
N LEU A 50 -4.68 4.85 -3.22
CA LEU A 50 -5.66 5.91 -3.45
C LEU A 50 -5.01 7.30 -3.51
N ILE A 51 -4.15 7.63 -2.54
CA ILE A 51 -3.37 8.88 -2.50
C ILE A 51 -2.53 9.01 -3.75
N ARG A 52 -1.86 7.93 -4.17
CA ARG A 52 -1.07 7.91 -5.39
C ARG A 52 -1.91 8.21 -6.63
N ILE A 53 -3.07 7.58 -6.78
CA ILE A 53 -3.98 7.82 -7.92
C ILE A 53 -4.47 9.27 -7.92
N ILE A 54 -4.80 9.83 -6.76
CA ILE A 54 -5.25 11.21 -6.59
C ILE A 54 -4.12 12.17 -7.02
N ILE A 55 -2.94 12.05 -6.42
CA ILE A 55 -1.80 12.94 -6.70
C ILE A 55 -1.34 12.79 -8.14
N ASP A 56 -1.20 11.56 -8.65
CA ASP A 56 -0.83 11.34 -10.04
C ASP A 56 -1.84 12.00 -10.98
N ARG A 57 -3.14 11.95 -10.67
CA ARG A 57 -4.16 12.61 -11.50
C ARG A 57 -4.05 14.14 -11.50
N PHE A 58 -3.84 14.74 -10.33
CA PHE A 58 -3.75 16.20 -10.21
C PHE A 58 -2.41 16.74 -10.73
N CYS A 59 -1.31 16.08 -10.41
CA CYS A 59 0.05 16.57 -10.68
C CYS A 59 0.67 16.04 -11.98
N TYR A 60 0.06 15.06 -12.67
CA TYR A 60 0.60 14.53 -13.94
C TYR A 60 0.83 15.63 -14.99
N LYS A 61 -0.09 16.60 -15.11
CA LYS A 61 0.06 17.72 -16.05
C LYS A 61 1.21 18.67 -15.69
N MET A 62 1.64 18.68 -14.43
CA MET A 62 2.72 19.55 -13.94
C MET A 62 4.10 18.92 -14.19
N ASN A 63 4.19 17.59 -14.22
CA ASN A 63 5.46 16.88 -14.39
C ASN A 63 5.72 16.56 -15.88
N LYS A 64 6.60 17.33 -16.52
CA LYS A 64 6.99 17.15 -17.94
C LYS A 64 7.71 15.83 -18.23
N ASN A 65 8.31 15.20 -17.21
CA ASN A 65 9.05 13.95 -17.32
C ASN A 65 8.19 12.72 -16.96
N ALA A 66 6.92 12.92 -16.60
CA ALA A 66 6.00 11.82 -16.35
C ALA A 66 5.59 11.17 -17.68
N THR A 67 5.74 9.85 -17.75
CA THR A 67 5.32 9.06 -18.91
C THR A 67 4.07 8.27 -18.56
N LEU A 68 3.08 8.31 -19.45
CA LEU A 68 1.90 7.48 -19.31
C LEU A 68 2.25 6.04 -19.68
N GLY A 69 2.03 5.13 -18.74
CA GLY A 69 2.17 3.70 -18.98
C GLY A 69 1.19 3.21 -20.06
N ASN A 70 1.63 2.26 -20.87
CA ASN A 70 0.90 1.78 -22.04
C ASN A 70 -0.29 0.90 -21.64
N HIS A 71 -1.38 1.51 -21.15
CA HIS A 71 -2.68 0.86 -20.99
C HIS A 71 -3.72 1.61 -21.83
N LYS A 72 -4.28 0.89 -22.81
CA LYS A 72 -5.33 1.37 -23.73
C LYS A 72 -6.49 1.97 -22.94
N LYS A 73 -6.86 3.22 -23.28
CA LYS A 73 -8.12 3.92 -22.98
C LYS A 73 -8.99 3.26 -21.89
N THR A 74 -8.51 3.27 -20.65
CA THR A 74 -9.35 2.92 -19.50
C THR A 74 -10.07 4.18 -19.05
N GLY A 75 -11.35 4.05 -18.69
CA GLY A 75 -12.15 5.19 -18.24
C GLY A 75 -11.50 5.86 -17.04
N ILE A 76 -11.53 7.19 -17.00
CA ILE A 76 -10.96 8.02 -15.93
C ILE A 76 -11.44 7.59 -14.53
N PHE A 77 -12.68 7.12 -14.42
CA PHE A 77 -13.31 6.70 -13.16
C PHE A 77 -13.09 5.24 -12.80
N SER A 78 -12.54 4.43 -13.71
CA SER A 78 -12.46 2.98 -13.55
C SER A 78 -11.61 2.56 -12.33
N SER A 79 -10.44 3.20 -12.13
CA SER A 79 -9.59 2.99 -10.95
C SER A 79 -10.30 3.31 -9.63
N PHE A 80 -11.12 4.36 -9.60
CA PHE A 80 -11.84 4.77 -8.38
C PHE A 80 -12.97 3.80 -8.02
N ILE A 81 -13.68 3.27 -9.03
CA ILE A 81 -14.71 2.24 -8.79
C ILE A 81 -14.10 0.99 -8.17
N GLN A 82 -13.00 0.49 -8.74
CA GLN A 82 -12.29 -0.67 -8.19
C GLN A 82 -11.76 -0.39 -6.77
N MET A 83 -11.26 0.83 -6.51
CA MET A 83 -10.84 1.24 -5.18
C MET A 83 -12.00 1.27 -4.18
N GLY A 84 -13.19 1.72 -4.60
CA GLY A 84 -14.41 1.69 -3.78
C GLY A 84 -14.85 0.26 -3.43
N VAL A 85 -14.79 -0.68 -4.38
CA VAL A 85 -15.08 -2.10 -4.12
C VAL A 85 -14.08 -2.68 -3.10
N TYR A 86 -12.79 -2.37 -3.26
CA TYR A 86 -11.78 -2.78 -2.29
C TYR A 86 -12.01 -2.18 -0.91
N PHE A 87 -12.45 -0.92 -0.82
CA PHE A 87 -12.76 -0.30 0.46
C PHE A 87 -13.84 -1.05 1.23
N ILE A 88 -14.99 -1.29 0.58
CA ILE A 88 -16.12 -2.00 1.19
C ILE A 88 -15.65 -3.39 1.65
N PHE A 89 -14.94 -4.11 0.79
CA PHE A 89 -14.42 -5.42 1.12
C PHE A 89 -13.46 -5.40 2.31
N ILE A 90 -12.50 -4.45 2.32
CA ILE A 90 -11.50 -4.34 3.38
C ILE A 90 -12.16 -4.03 4.72
N VAL A 91 -13.07 -3.06 4.74
CA VAL A 91 -13.76 -2.63 5.97
C VAL A 91 -14.64 -3.75 6.50
N VAL A 92 -15.53 -4.32 5.67
CA VAL A 92 -16.47 -5.34 6.12
C VAL A 92 -15.73 -6.60 6.56
N PHE A 93 -14.78 -7.09 5.76
CA PHE A 93 -14.11 -8.35 6.03
C PHE A 93 -13.10 -8.23 7.18
N PHE A 94 -12.14 -7.31 7.08
CA PHE A 94 -11.01 -7.25 8.01
C PHE A 94 -11.27 -6.39 9.25
N ALA A 95 -12.06 -5.32 9.14
CA ALA A 95 -12.34 -4.47 10.32
C ALA A 95 -13.36 -5.14 11.24
N PHE A 96 -14.43 -5.72 10.67
CA PHE A 96 -15.56 -6.26 11.42
C PHE A 96 -15.63 -7.79 11.42
N MET A 97 -15.76 -8.44 10.26
CA MET A 97 -16.19 -9.84 10.19
C MET A 97 -15.17 -10.82 10.79
N THR A 98 -13.88 -10.61 10.56
CA THR A 98 -12.84 -11.55 11.03
C THR A 98 -12.49 -11.40 12.50
N ASN A 99 -12.82 -10.25 13.11
CA ASN A 99 -12.43 -9.89 14.47
C ASN A 99 -13.61 -9.80 15.45
N TRP A 100 -14.82 -10.20 15.04
CA TRP A 100 -16.05 -10.07 15.83
C TRP A 100 -15.95 -10.59 17.28
N LYS A 101 -15.11 -11.60 17.53
CA LYS A 101 -14.90 -12.20 18.86
C LYS A 101 -13.92 -11.43 19.74
N ASN A 102 -13.04 -10.60 19.17
CA ASN A 102 -11.95 -9.91 19.88
C ASN A 102 -12.21 -8.40 19.91
N GLN A 103 -12.82 -7.92 20.99
CA GLN A 103 -13.22 -6.51 21.16
C GLN A 103 -12.02 -5.54 21.03
N ASP A 104 -10.85 -5.91 21.57
CA ASP A 104 -9.64 -5.08 21.50
C ASP A 104 -9.14 -4.86 20.05
N LEU A 105 -9.25 -5.91 19.21
CA LEU A 105 -8.88 -5.83 17.80
C LEU A 105 -9.86 -4.96 17.01
N ILE A 106 -11.16 -5.11 17.25
CA ILE A 106 -12.18 -4.26 16.62
C ILE A 106 -11.94 -2.80 17.02
N GLN A 107 -11.73 -2.51 18.30
CA GLN A 107 -11.51 -1.15 18.77
C GLN A 107 -10.26 -0.53 18.13
N THR A 108 -9.17 -1.29 18.01
CA THR A 108 -7.95 -0.86 17.32
C THR A 108 -8.21 -0.58 15.84
N ASN A 109 -8.92 -1.48 15.15
CA ASN A 109 -9.31 -1.29 13.75
C ASN A 109 -10.21 -0.07 13.57
N MET A 110 -11.14 0.19 14.49
CA MET A 110 -11.98 1.39 14.45
C MET A 110 -11.19 2.67 14.66
N LYS A 111 -10.20 2.68 15.58
CA LYS A 111 -9.28 3.81 15.71
C LYS A 111 -8.55 4.11 14.40
N ILE A 112 -8.17 3.07 13.66
CA ILE A 112 -7.50 3.23 12.35
C ILE A 112 -8.50 3.71 11.28
N LEU A 113 -9.67 3.10 11.18
CA LEU A 113 -10.71 3.44 10.20
C LEU A 113 -11.15 4.90 10.30
N PHE A 114 -11.30 5.41 11.53
CA PHE A 114 -11.71 6.79 11.80
C PHE A 114 -10.53 7.76 11.99
N PHE A 115 -9.31 7.39 11.57
CA PHE A 115 -8.12 8.24 11.66
C PHE A 115 -7.84 8.78 13.08
N LYS A 116 -8.19 8.02 14.11
CA LYS A 116 -7.81 8.32 15.51
C LYS A 116 -6.43 7.78 15.86
N ASN A 117 -5.83 6.97 14.99
CA ASN A 117 -4.47 6.49 15.16
C ASN A 117 -3.47 7.50 14.57
N TRP A 118 -2.76 8.22 15.45
CA TRP A 118 -1.77 9.22 15.06
C TRP A 118 -0.69 8.66 14.12
N PHE A 119 -0.20 7.46 14.43
CA PHE A 119 0.87 6.82 13.67
C PHE A 119 0.41 6.47 12.24
N PHE A 120 -0.79 5.92 12.11
CA PHE A 120 -1.41 5.67 10.80
C PHE A 120 -1.52 6.96 9.99
N ASN A 121 -2.03 8.04 10.59
CA ASN A 121 -2.20 9.32 9.92
C ASN A 121 -0.87 9.93 9.48
N ALA A 122 0.16 9.89 10.33
CA ALA A 122 1.48 10.40 10.01
C ALA A 122 2.08 9.68 8.79
N ASN A 123 1.90 8.36 8.69
CA ASN A 123 2.35 7.60 7.53
C ASN A 123 1.59 7.96 6.26
N LEU A 124 0.29 8.23 6.33
CA LEU A 124 -0.48 8.69 5.17
C LEU A 124 -0.03 10.07 4.69
N VAL A 125 0.23 10.99 5.62
CA VAL A 125 0.78 12.31 5.29
C VAL A 125 2.15 12.16 4.62
N PHE A 126 3.01 11.30 5.16
CA PHE A 126 4.32 11.03 4.59
C PHE A 126 4.22 10.56 3.14
N VAL A 127 3.36 9.56 2.87
CA VAL A 127 3.13 9.03 1.51
C VAL A 127 2.61 10.12 0.56
N ALA A 128 1.70 10.98 1.04
CA ALA A 128 1.17 12.08 0.24
C ALA A 128 2.24 13.13 -0.09
N VAL A 129 3.04 13.53 0.90
CA VAL A 129 4.14 14.49 0.71
C VAL A 129 5.20 13.93 -0.22
N GLU A 130 5.66 12.69 0.01
CA GLU A 130 6.63 12.02 -0.85
C GLU A 130 6.16 12.02 -2.30
N ARG A 131 4.92 11.55 -2.54
CA ARG A 131 4.40 11.46 -3.91
C ARG A 131 4.28 12.83 -4.58
N THR A 132 3.88 13.85 -3.83
CA THR A 132 3.75 15.22 -4.33
C THR A 132 5.12 15.81 -4.68
N LEU A 133 6.12 15.62 -3.81
CA LEU A 133 7.49 16.10 -4.02
C LEU A 133 8.11 15.51 -5.28
N LEU A 134 7.84 14.25 -5.61
CA LEU A 134 8.36 13.62 -6.83
C LEU A 134 7.81 14.27 -8.12
N HIS A 135 6.53 14.66 -8.11
CA HIS A 135 5.96 15.40 -9.24
C HIS A 135 6.50 16.82 -9.32
N TYR A 136 6.68 17.49 -8.17
CA TYR A 136 7.21 18.85 -8.12
C TYR A 136 8.67 18.92 -8.57
N THR A 137 9.49 17.96 -8.15
CA THR A 137 10.90 17.81 -8.59
C THR A 137 11.05 17.25 -10.00
N GLN A 138 9.94 17.06 -10.73
CA GLN A 138 9.88 16.57 -12.10
C GLN A 138 10.65 15.26 -12.29
N GLN A 139 10.62 14.37 -11.29
CA GLN A 139 11.28 13.07 -11.43
C GLN A 139 10.59 12.24 -12.52
N PRO A 140 11.34 11.40 -13.25
CA PRO A 140 10.75 10.52 -14.24
C PRO A 140 9.88 9.46 -13.56
N LEU A 141 8.58 9.57 -13.75
CA LEU A 141 7.58 8.70 -13.14
C LEU A 141 6.76 8.00 -14.22
N LYS A 142 6.59 6.69 -14.09
CA LYS A 142 5.59 5.93 -14.86
C LYS A 142 4.25 6.02 -14.13
N VAL A 143 3.30 6.72 -14.74
CA VAL A 143 1.95 6.89 -14.22
C VAL A 143 1.01 5.93 -14.95
N PHE A 144 0.21 5.19 -14.19
CA PHE A 144 -0.74 4.22 -14.72
C PHE A 144 -2.15 4.62 -14.31
N PHE A 145 -3.07 4.66 -15.28
CA PHE A 145 -4.49 4.88 -15.03
C PHE A 145 -5.30 3.69 -15.56
N GLY A 146 -6.40 3.38 -14.87
CA GLY A 146 -7.30 2.30 -15.26
C GLY A 146 -7.48 1.22 -14.20
N ASN A 147 -8.20 0.17 -14.59
CA ASN A 147 -8.34 -1.03 -13.77
C ASN A 147 -7.04 -1.83 -13.82
N PHE A 148 -6.68 -2.45 -12.68
CA PHE A 148 -5.52 -3.32 -12.55
C PHE A 148 -4.18 -2.69 -12.98
N THR A 149 -3.90 -1.47 -12.52
CA THR A 149 -2.53 -0.95 -12.59
C THR A 149 -1.57 -1.90 -11.84
N PRO A 150 -0.26 -1.87 -12.12
CA PRO A 150 0.70 -2.73 -11.44
C PRO A 150 0.60 -2.64 -9.90
N ASN A 151 0.33 -1.46 -9.34
CA ASN A 151 0.19 -1.33 -7.89
C ASN A 151 -1.20 -1.76 -7.39
N MET A 152 -2.27 -1.58 -8.17
CA MET A 152 -3.58 -2.15 -7.83
C MET A 152 -3.56 -3.68 -7.84
N LEU A 153 -2.76 -4.31 -8.72
CA LEU A 153 -2.51 -5.75 -8.67
C LEU A 153 -1.80 -6.15 -7.37
N ILE A 154 -0.82 -5.37 -6.91
CA ILE A 154 -0.16 -5.59 -5.61
C ILE A 154 -1.19 -5.53 -4.48
N LEU A 155 -2.04 -4.50 -4.47
CA LEU A 155 -3.11 -4.37 -3.49
C LEU A 155 -4.06 -5.58 -3.55
N HIS A 156 -4.45 -6.02 -4.76
CA HIS A 156 -5.33 -7.16 -4.93
C HIS A 156 -4.73 -8.46 -4.37
N VAL A 157 -3.48 -8.76 -4.73
CA VAL A 157 -2.76 -9.93 -4.18
C VAL A 157 -2.60 -9.82 -2.68
N SER A 158 -2.36 -8.61 -2.16
CA SER A 158 -2.27 -8.36 -0.71
C SER A 158 -3.59 -8.62 0.00
N ILE A 159 -4.73 -8.27 -0.59
CA ILE A 159 -6.05 -8.59 -0.04
C ILE A 159 -6.24 -10.11 0.02
N ILE A 160 -5.93 -10.83 -1.07
CA ILE A 160 -6.05 -12.30 -1.12
C ILE A 160 -5.16 -12.95 -0.05
N LEU A 161 -3.90 -12.54 0.04
CA LEU A 161 -2.97 -13.01 1.06
C LEU A 161 -3.49 -12.70 2.48
N GLY A 162 -4.04 -11.50 2.67
CA GLY A 162 -4.65 -11.08 3.92
C GLY A 162 -5.79 -12.00 4.35
N ILE A 163 -6.67 -12.39 3.43
CA ILE A 163 -7.77 -13.32 3.71
C ILE A 163 -7.20 -14.67 4.17
N ILE A 164 -6.20 -15.19 3.45
CA ILE A 164 -5.57 -16.47 3.79
C ILE A 164 -4.94 -16.41 5.18
N LEU A 165 -4.16 -15.36 5.48
CA LEU A 165 -3.58 -15.16 6.80
C LEU A 165 -4.66 -15.08 7.89
N MET A 166 -5.72 -14.31 7.64
CA MET A 166 -6.74 -14.07 8.65
C MET A 166 -7.54 -15.35 8.96
N LEU A 167 -7.90 -16.13 7.93
CA LEU A 167 -8.70 -17.33 8.09
C LEU A 167 -7.91 -18.54 8.59
N PHE A 168 -6.70 -18.76 8.09
CA PHE A 168 -5.93 -19.97 8.37
C PHE A 168 -4.89 -19.79 9.48
N VAL A 169 -4.44 -18.56 9.75
CA VAL A 169 -3.37 -18.31 10.72
C VAL A 169 -3.92 -17.56 11.93
N VAL A 170 -4.40 -16.32 11.75
CA VAL A 170 -4.80 -15.45 12.86
C VAL A 170 -5.98 -16.04 13.65
N ARG A 171 -7.00 -16.57 12.96
CA ARG A 171 -8.16 -17.18 13.61
C ARG A 171 -7.83 -18.47 14.39
N ASN A 172 -6.82 -19.22 13.96
CA ASN A 172 -6.43 -20.48 14.59
C ASN A 172 -5.52 -20.26 15.81
N PHE A 173 -4.85 -19.10 15.92
CA PHE A 173 -3.93 -18.78 17.02
C PHE A 173 -4.25 -17.41 17.66
N PRO A 174 -5.45 -17.22 18.24
CA PRO A 174 -5.91 -15.91 18.71
C PRO A 174 -5.05 -15.30 19.82
N GLU A 175 -4.40 -16.11 20.65
CA GLU A 175 -3.54 -15.63 21.75
C GLU A 175 -2.19 -15.08 21.26
N ILE A 176 -1.70 -15.60 20.12
CA ILE A 176 -0.43 -15.16 19.53
C ILE A 176 -0.62 -13.86 18.74
N PHE A 177 -1.77 -13.71 18.07
CA PHE A 177 -2.05 -12.60 17.18
C PHE A 177 -2.89 -11.50 17.85
N THR A 178 -2.39 -10.97 18.96
CA THR A 178 -2.93 -9.80 19.65
C THR A 178 -2.13 -8.53 19.30
N PRO A 179 -2.72 -7.32 19.38
CA PRO A 179 -1.99 -6.08 19.07
C PRO A 179 -0.71 -5.91 19.91
N ASN A 180 -0.77 -6.32 21.17
CA ASN A 180 0.32 -6.20 22.13
C ASN A 180 1.46 -7.20 21.88
N ASN A 181 1.24 -8.24 21.08
CA ASN A 181 2.26 -9.23 20.78
C ASN A 181 3.05 -8.83 19.51
N LEU A 182 4.27 -8.34 19.75
CA LEU A 182 5.19 -7.93 18.69
C LEU A 182 5.54 -9.08 17.73
N TRP A 183 5.70 -10.30 18.23
CA TRP A 183 6.06 -11.45 17.38
C TRP A 183 4.93 -11.82 16.42
N GLY A 184 3.69 -11.83 16.92
CA GLY A 184 2.50 -12.02 16.08
C GLY A 184 2.40 -10.96 14.99
N SER A 185 2.69 -9.70 15.33
CA SER A 185 2.72 -8.58 14.39
C SER A 185 3.79 -8.73 13.31
N VAL A 186 5.01 -9.15 13.66
CA VAL A 186 6.11 -9.39 12.69
C VAL A 186 5.70 -10.49 11.70
N ILE A 187 5.16 -11.60 12.21
CA ILE A 187 4.74 -12.73 11.36
C ILE A 187 3.65 -12.29 10.37
N ILE A 188 2.66 -11.52 10.82
CA ILE A 188 1.60 -10.99 9.95
C ILE A 188 2.15 -10.10 8.85
N VAL A 189 3.11 -9.22 9.17
CA VAL A 189 3.67 -8.25 8.21
C VAL A 189 4.60 -8.92 7.20
N SER A 190 5.35 -9.92 7.63
CA SER A 190 6.41 -10.55 6.83
C SER A 190 6.00 -10.97 5.40
N PRO A 191 4.87 -11.65 5.15
CA PRO A 191 4.51 -12.05 3.79
C PRO A 191 4.17 -10.86 2.88
N PHE A 192 3.65 -9.76 3.43
CA PHE A 192 3.42 -8.53 2.65
C PHE A 192 4.74 -7.85 2.25
N LEU A 193 5.71 -7.82 3.16
CA LEU A 193 7.06 -7.33 2.87
C LEU A 193 7.76 -8.20 1.82
N LEU A 194 7.63 -9.53 1.92
CA LEU A 194 8.22 -10.46 0.97
C LEU A 194 7.68 -10.26 -0.44
N ILE A 195 6.36 -10.11 -0.60
CA ILE A 195 5.75 -9.80 -1.91
C ILE A 195 6.35 -8.51 -2.48
N ARG A 196 6.44 -7.45 -1.69
CA ARG A 196 6.96 -6.17 -2.18
C ARG A 196 8.44 -6.26 -2.54
N ALA A 197 9.24 -7.01 -1.77
CA ALA A 197 10.65 -7.27 -2.05
C ALA A 197 10.85 -8.07 -3.34
N LEU A 198 10.02 -9.11 -3.57
CA LEU A 198 10.04 -9.89 -4.81
C LEU A 198 9.73 -9.01 -6.02
N ILE A 199 8.71 -8.16 -5.92
CA ILE A 199 8.33 -7.26 -7.02
C ILE A 199 9.40 -6.21 -7.30
N LEU A 200 10.04 -5.68 -6.25
CA LEU A 200 11.19 -4.80 -6.41
C LEU A 200 12.32 -5.51 -7.17
N ARG A 201 12.65 -6.75 -6.78
CA ARG A 201 13.68 -7.55 -7.45
C ARG A 201 13.37 -7.75 -8.93
N PHE A 202 12.10 -8.03 -9.27
CA PHE A 202 11.67 -8.11 -10.66
C PHE A 202 11.84 -6.78 -11.40
N LYS A 203 11.38 -5.65 -10.82
CA LYS A 203 11.53 -4.31 -11.41
C LYS A 203 12.98 -3.86 -11.60
N LEU A 204 13.91 -4.31 -10.76
CA LEU A 204 15.33 -3.98 -10.87
C LEU A 204 16.05 -4.80 -11.96
N LYS A 205 15.53 -6.00 -12.27
CA LYS A 205 16.12 -6.93 -13.24
C LYS A 205 15.68 -6.66 -14.69
N THR A 206 14.48 -6.13 -14.89
CA THR A 206 14.03 -5.55 -16.17
C THR A 206 14.64 -4.19 -16.43
#